data_AF-A0A1H0XQQ9-F1
#
_entry.id   AF-A0A1H0XQQ9-F1
#
_cell.length_a   1.000
_cell.length_b   1.000
_cell.length_c   1.000
_cell.angle_alpha   90.00
_cell.angle_beta   90.00
_cell.angle_gamma   90.00
#
_symmetry.space_group_name_H-M   'P 1'
#
loop_
_entity.id
_entity.type
_entity.pdbx_description
1 polymer ?
#
loop_
_entity_poly.entity_id
_entity_poly.type
_entity_poly.pdbx_seq_one_letter_code
_entity_poly.pdbx_strand_id
1 'polypeptide(L)'
;MAGGVEHRPGGILALCRLIDRHEDAIEYDLLNAGYSLDDLGHSLSWRHLWVLTRRWQTLPGTATCAAVQGREHWGVAEQLLAEIIDLLNIGNWQRAGRKHAAKPKRFPRPWEKAKAQKLGSDPIPVSKFSDWWDSFTDKKKRRNRR
;
A
#
# COMPACT_ATOMS: atom_id res chain seq x y z
N MET A 1 14.26 -33.63 1.81
CA MET A 1 13.03 -32.83 1.94
C MET A 1 12.92 -31.93 0.70
N ALA A 2 12.34 -32.45 -0.39
CA ALA A 2 12.20 -31.69 -1.63
C ALA A 2 10.92 -30.84 -1.56
N GLY A 3 11.06 -29.52 -1.66
CA GLY A 3 9.93 -28.59 -1.71
C GLY A 3 9.16 -28.77 -3.00
N GLY A 4 7.88 -29.12 -2.88
CA GLY A 4 6.96 -29.23 -4.02
C GLY A 4 6.82 -27.88 -4.72
N VAL A 5 7.11 -27.85 -6.02
CA VAL A 5 6.76 -26.74 -6.89
C VAL A 5 5.24 -26.78 -7.07
N GLU A 6 4.51 -25.92 -6.35
CA GLU A 6 3.09 -25.72 -6.58
C GLU A 6 2.88 -25.08 -7.96
N HIS A 7 2.66 -25.92 -8.97
CA HIS A 7 2.04 -25.47 -10.21
C HIS A 7 0.57 -25.16 -9.91
N ARG A 8 0.21 -23.90 -9.68
CA ARG A 8 -1.20 -23.51 -9.51
C ARG A 8 -1.94 -23.69 -10.85
N PRO A 9 -2.92 -24.60 -10.94
CA PRO A 9 -3.70 -24.79 -12.15
C PRO A 9 -4.73 -23.67 -12.22
N GLY A 10 -4.54 -22.78 -13.19
CA GLY A 10 -5.47 -21.68 -13.43
C GLY A 10 -4.89 -20.66 -14.39
N GLY A 11 -4.25 -21.06 -15.49
CA GLY A 11 -3.62 -20.12 -16.42
C GLY A 11 -4.62 -19.14 -17.03
N ILE A 12 -5.62 -19.65 -17.75
CA ILE A 12 -6.60 -18.81 -18.45
C ILE A 12 -7.78 -18.39 -17.57
N LEU A 13 -8.28 -19.28 -16.70
CA LEU A 13 -9.37 -18.95 -15.79
C LEU A 13 -8.98 -17.85 -14.78
N ALA A 14 -7.75 -17.88 -14.25
CA ALA A 14 -7.30 -16.81 -13.36
C ALA A 14 -7.13 -15.49 -14.13
N LEU A 15 -6.72 -15.53 -15.40
CA LEU A 15 -6.65 -14.35 -16.24
C LEU A 15 -8.04 -13.75 -16.48
N CYS A 16 -9.04 -14.55 -16.86
CA CYS A 16 -10.41 -14.07 -17.03
C CYS A 16 -10.94 -13.42 -15.74
N ARG A 17 -10.71 -14.03 -14.57
CA ARG A 17 -11.10 -13.45 -13.27
C ARG A 17 -10.35 -12.16 -12.93
N LEU A 18 -9.10 -12.03 -13.37
CA LEU A 18 -8.31 -10.83 -13.17
C LEU A 18 -8.88 -9.68 -14.01
N ILE A 19 -9.23 -9.96 -15.27
CA ILE A 19 -9.88 -9.01 -16.17
C ILE A 19 -11.21 -8.55 -15.59
N ASP A 20 -12.11 -9.50 -15.25
CA ASP A 20 -13.43 -9.20 -14.68
C ASP A 20 -13.38 -8.31 -13.42
N ARG A 21 -12.29 -8.37 -12.65
CA ARG A 21 -12.13 -7.57 -11.42
C ARG A 21 -11.41 -6.23 -11.63
N HIS A 22 -10.55 -6.14 -12.63
CA HIS A 22 -9.59 -5.04 -12.80
C HIS A 22 -9.46 -4.60 -14.27
N GLU A 23 -10.56 -4.64 -15.01
CA GLU A 23 -10.62 -4.35 -16.45
C GLU A 23 -9.99 -3.01 -16.79
N ASP A 24 -10.48 -1.91 -16.19
CA ASP A 24 -9.97 -0.54 -16.41
C ASP A 24 -8.45 -0.42 -16.21
N ALA A 25 -7.92 -1.08 -15.19
CA ALA A 25 -6.50 -1.02 -14.86
C ALA A 25 -5.64 -1.78 -15.87
N ILE A 26 -6.13 -2.93 -16.32
CA ILE A 26 -5.45 -3.74 -17.34
C ILE A 26 -5.54 -3.06 -18.70
N GLU A 27 -6.69 -2.50 -19.05
CA GLU A 27 -6.90 -1.76 -20.29
C GLU A 27 -6.01 -0.51 -20.35
N TYR A 28 -5.92 0.25 -19.25
CA TYR A 28 -5.00 1.38 -19.18
C TYR A 28 -3.54 0.98 -19.42
N ASP A 29 -3.06 -0.10 -18.78
CA ASP A 29 -1.70 -0.58 -18.98
C ASP A 29 -1.47 -1.14 -20.41
N LEU A 30 -2.49 -1.77 -21.01
CA LEU A 30 -2.47 -2.20 -22.41
C LEU A 30 -2.36 -1.01 -23.36
N LEU A 31 -3.18 0.02 -23.18
CA LEU A 31 -3.16 1.23 -24.00
C LEU A 31 -1.81 1.92 -23.92
N ASN A 32 -1.21 2.02 -22.72
CA ASN A 32 0.15 2.54 -22.55
C ASN A 32 1.22 1.70 -23.25
N ALA A 33 1.00 0.39 -23.38
CA ALA A 33 1.86 -0.53 -24.11
C ALA A 33 1.54 -0.59 -25.62
N GLY A 34 0.53 0.15 -26.10
CA GLY A 34 0.11 0.19 -27.50
C GLY A 34 -0.79 -0.96 -27.94
N TYR A 35 -1.51 -1.60 -27.01
CA TYR A 35 -2.47 -2.67 -27.27
C TYR A 35 -3.88 -2.27 -26.81
N SER A 36 -4.91 -2.87 -27.41
CA SER A 36 -6.29 -2.84 -26.89
C SER A 36 -6.72 -4.22 -26.37
N LEU A 37 -7.71 -4.27 -25.48
CA LEU A 37 -8.40 -5.52 -25.15
C LEU A 37 -9.23 -6.05 -26.33
N ASP A 38 -9.72 -5.17 -27.20
CA ASP A 38 -10.48 -5.53 -28.40
C ASP A 38 -9.64 -6.33 -29.42
N ASP A 39 -8.33 -6.18 -29.36
CA ASP A 39 -7.36 -6.89 -30.20
C ASP A 39 -7.14 -8.35 -29.78
N LEU A 40 -7.74 -8.78 -28.67
CA LEU A 40 -7.51 -10.09 -28.07
C LEU A 40 -8.05 -11.22 -28.96
N GLY A 41 -7.16 -12.15 -29.31
CA GLY A 41 -7.46 -13.24 -30.26
C GLY A 41 -7.13 -12.88 -31.71
N HIS A 42 -6.80 -11.63 -32.00
CA HIS A 42 -6.29 -11.17 -33.29
C HIS A 42 -4.79 -10.84 -33.18
N SER A 43 -4.45 -9.54 -33.06
CA SER A 43 -3.09 -9.04 -32.92
C SER A 43 -2.51 -9.26 -31.51
N LEU A 44 -3.37 -9.34 -30.47
CA LEU A 44 -2.98 -9.65 -29.11
C LEU A 44 -3.34 -11.11 -28.77
N SER A 45 -2.33 -11.97 -28.58
CA SER A 45 -2.59 -13.35 -28.17
C SER A 45 -2.93 -13.46 -26.68
N TRP A 46 -3.75 -14.46 -26.31
CA TRP A 46 -4.02 -14.81 -24.91
C TRP A 46 -2.76 -15.03 -24.08
N ARG A 47 -1.72 -15.61 -24.71
CA ARG A 47 -0.42 -15.80 -24.07
C ARG A 47 0.29 -14.47 -23.80
N HIS A 48 0.25 -13.53 -24.73
CA HIS A 48 0.83 -12.19 -24.53
C HIS A 48 0.14 -11.45 -23.40
N LEU A 49 -1.20 -11.42 -23.41
CA LEU A 49 -1.98 -10.82 -22.34
C LEU A 49 -1.63 -11.43 -20.97
N TRP A 50 -1.50 -12.76 -20.90
CA TRP A 50 -1.07 -13.45 -19.68
C TRP A 50 0.33 -13.03 -19.20
N VAL A 51 1.30 -12.91 -20.11
CA VAL A 51 2.67 -12.48 -19.75
C VAL A 51 2.67 -11.04 -19.24
N LEU A 52 1.98 -10.13 -19.93
CA LEU A 52 1.90 -8.71 -19.58
C LEU A 52 1.25 -8.53 -18.21
N THR A 53 0.02 -9.03 -18.03
CA THR A 53 -0.72 -8.92 -16.78
C THR A 53 0.02 -9.53 -15.59
N ARG A 54 0.73 -10.66 -15.78
CA ARG A 54 1.55 -11.26 -14.71
C ARG A 54 2.73 -10.39 -14.32
N ARG A 55 3.35 -9.69 -15.27
CA ARG A 55 4.46 -8.77 -14.98
C ARG A 55 3.97 -7.48 -14.36
N TRP A 56 2.90 -6.88 -14.87
CA TRP A 56 2.35 -5.63 -14.33
C TRP A 56 1.87 -5.79 -12.89
N GLN A 57 1.25 -6.91 -12.52
CA GLN A 57 0.92 -7.19 -11.10
C GLN A 57 2.09 -7.02 -10.12
N THR A 58 3.33 -7.21 -10.60
CA THR A 58 4.55 -7.12 -9.78
C THR A 58 5.37 -5.85 -10.04
N LEU A 59 5.05 -5.08 -11.08
CA LEU A 59 5.83 -3.92 -11.49
C LEU A 59 5.26 -2.64 -10.83
N PRO A 60 6.04 -1.97 -9.96
CA PRO A 60 5.68 -0.65 -9.42
C PRO A 60 5.30 0.33 -10.54
N GLY A 61 4.31 1.19 -10.27
CA GLY A 61 3.90 2.25 -11.19
C GLY A 61 2.91 1.85 -12.30
N THR A 62 2.55 0.56 -12.40
CA THR A 62 1.48 0.11 -13.32
C THR A 62 0.11 0.19 -12.66
N ALA A 63 -0.94 0.46 -13.43
CA ALA A 63 -2.29 0.54 -12.90
C ALA A 63 -2.77 -0.82 -12.38
N THR A 64 -2.41 -1.91 -13.08
CA THR A 64 -2.69 -3.29 -12.68
C THR A 64 -2.08 -3.61 -11.32
N CYS A 65 -0.84 -3.19 -11.05
CA CYS A 65 -0.20 -3.37 -9.74
C CYS A 65 -0.99 -2.68 -8.64
N ALA A 66 -1.33 -1.40 -8.84
CA ALA A 66 -2.06 -0.60 -7.85
C ALA A 66 -3.45 -1.20 -7.56
N ALA A 67 -4.18 -1.62 -8.59
CA ALA A 67 -5.50 -2.21 -8.46
C ALA A 67 -5.49 -3.56 -7.74
N VAL A 68 -4.54 -4.44 -8.06
CA VAL A 68 -4.44 -5.79 -7.49
C VAL A 68 -3.92 -5.77 -6.06
N GLN A 69 -2.92 -4.93 -5.77
CA GLN A 69 -2.32 -4.87 -4.44
C GLN A 69 -3.10 -3.97 -3.46
N GLY A 70 -4.02 -3.13 -3.97
CA GLY A 70 -4.86 -2.23 -3.18
C GLY A 70 -4.07 -1.10 -2.49
N ARG A 71 -2.81 -0.91 -2.87
CA ARG A 71 -1.91 0.13 -2.36
C ARG A 71 -0.82 0.40 -3.39
N GLU A 72 -0.38 1.64 -3.44
CA GLU A 72 0.72 2.04 -4.31
C GLU A 72 2.01 1.35 -3.86
N HIS A 73 2.60 0.55 -4.76
CA HIS A 73 3.86 -0.12 -4.50
C HIS A 73 5.01 0.77 -4.95
N TRP A 74 5.89 1.12 -4.03
CA TRP A 74 7.10 1.88 -4.34
C TRP A 74 8.16 0.98 -4.96
N GLY A 75 8.80 1.46 -6.01
CA GLY A 75 10.00 0.85 -6.56
C GLY A 75 11.18 1.00 -5.61
N VAL A 76 12.30 0.37 -5.98
CA VAL A 76 13.53 0.39 -5.17
C VAL A 76 14.03 1.82 -4.99
N ALA A 77 13.94 2.65 -6.03
CA ALA A 77 14.39 4.04 -5.98
C ALA A 77 13.61 4.87 -4.95
N GLU A 78 12.27 4.77 -4.93
CA GLU A 78 11.43 5.50 -3.97
C GLU A 78 11.68 5.03 -2.54
N GLN A 79 11.91 3.73 -2.34
CA GLN A 79 12.28 3.18 -1.03
C GLN A 79 13.62 3.73 -0.54
N LEU A 80 14.63 3.78 -1.41
CA LEU A 80 15.95 4.34 -1.11
C LEU A 80 15.89 5.84 -0.83
N LEU A 81 15.11 6.60 -1.61
CA LEU A 81 14.89 8.03 -1.39
C LEU A 81 14.22 8.30 -0.04
N ALA A 82 13.21 7.51 0.32
CA ALA A 82 12.57 7.62 1.62
C ALA A 82 13.54 7.31 2.78
N GLU A 83 14.45 6.35 2.59
CA GLU A 83 15.50 6.05 3.57
C GLU A 83 16.53 7.19 3.69
N ILE A 84 16.92 7.80 2.57
CA ILE A 84 17.78 8.98 2.55
C ILE A 84 17.13 10.13 3.33
N ILE A 85 15.84 10.41 3.08
CA ILE A 85 15.09 11.44 3.81
C ILE A 85 15.11 11.16 5.33
N ASP A 86 14.89 9.91 5.73
CA ASP A 86 14.92 9.52 7.14
C ASP A 86 16.29 9.75 7.78
N LEU A 87 17.37 9.33 7.10
CA LEU A 87 18.75 9.50 7.55
C LEU A 87 19.14 10.98 7.64
N LEU A 88 18.75 11.80 6.66
CA LEU A 88 19.01 13.23 6.66
C LEU A 88 18.27 13.93 7.81
N ASN A 89 17.01 13.59 8.04
CA ASN A 89 16.24 14.13 9.16
C ASN A 89 16.88 13.78 10.50
N ILE A 90 17.30 12.54 10.70
CA ILE A 90 18.00 12.10 11.92
C ILE A 90 19.32 12.85 12.07
N GLY A 91 20.13 12.94 11.01
CA GLY A 91 21.42 13.64 11.04
C GLY A 91 21.26 15.12 11.36
N ASN A 92 20.25 15.78 10.79
CA ASN A 92 19.94 17.18 11.08
C ASN A 92 19.49 17.37 12.54
N TRP A 93 18.65 16.46 13.05
CA TRP A 93 18.23 16.49 14.45
C TRP A 93 19.42 16.31 15.42
N GLN A 94 20.34 15.40 15.12
CA GLN A 94 21.57 15.20 15.91
C GLN A 94 22.46 16.46 15.90
N ARG A 95 22.63 17.10 14.73
CA ARG A 95 23.44 18.33 14.58
C ARG A 95 22.78 19.58 15.16
N ALA A 96 21.46 19.58 15.35
CA ALA A 96 20.74 20.75 15.87
C ALA A 96 21.10 21.11 17.33
N GLY A 97 21.74 20.21 18.08
CA GLY A 97 22.23 20.48 19.45
C GLY A 97 21.12 20.73 20.49
N ARG A 98 19.84 20.51 20.14
CA ARG A 98 18.70 20.75 21.02
C ARG A 98 18.40 19.51 21.86
N LYS A 99 18.83 19.52 23.13
CA LYS A 99 18.68 18.40 24.09
C LYS A 99 17.24 17.86 24.23
N HIS A 100 16.23 18.72 24.08
CA HIS A 100 14.82 18.36 24.24
C HIS A 100 14.03 18.32 22.93
N ALA A 101 14.69 18.42 21.78
CA ALA A 101 13.99 18.31 20.49
C ALA A 101 13.47 16.88 20.29
N ALA A 102 12.22 16.74 19.87
CA ALA A 102 11.65 15.45 19.54
C ALA A 102 12.40 14.82 18.35
N LYS A 103 12.78 13.54 18.49
CA LYS A 103 13.39 12.78 17.40
C LYS A 103 12.42 12.73 16.21
N PRO A 104 12.88 13.01 14.97
CA PRO A 104 12.03 12.95 13.80
C PRO A 104 11.47 11.54 13.62
N LYS A 105 10.20 11.47 13.21
CA LYS A 105 9.57 10.22 12.79
C LYS A 105 10.03 9.89 11.38
N ARG A 106 10.08 8.59 11.08
CA ARG A 106 10.31 8.10 9.72
C ARG A 106 9.20 8.59 8.80
N PHE A 107 9.56 8.87 7.55
CA PHE A 107 8.65 9.15 6.47
C PHE A 107 7.69 7.96 6.30
N PRO A 108 6.36 8.18 6.29
CA PRO A 108 5.41 7.07 6.27
C PRO A 108 5.53 6.27 4.96
N ARG A 109 5.65 4.94 5.07
CA ARG A 109 5.70 4.08 3.88
C ARG A 109 4.27 3.63 3.48
N PRO A 110 3.95 3.43 2.19
CA PRO A 110 2.59 3.08 1.77
C PRO A 110 2.07 1.75 2.32
N TRP A 111 2.96 0.82 2.65
CA TRP A 111 2.60 -0.46 3.25
C TRP A 111 2.51 -0.43 4.77
N GLU A 112 2.94 0.65 5.42
CA GLU A 112 2.80 0.81 6.86
C GLU A 112 1.34 1.09 7.21
N LYS A 113 0.78 0.29 8.12
CA LYS A 113 -0.53 0.59 8.69
C LYS A 113 -0.41 1.84 9.55
N ALA A 114 -1.40 2.74 9.45
CA ALA A 114 -1.49 3.87 10.36
C ALA A 114 -1.42 3.37 11.80
N LYS A 115 -0.55 3.96 12.62
CA LYS A 115 -0.46 3.59 14.03
C LYS A 115 -1.81 3.84 14.68
N ALA A 116 -2.45 2.77 15.17
CA ALA A 116 -3.69 2.89 15.92
C ALA A 116 -3.45 3.82 17.12
N GLN A 117 -4.38 4.74 17.35
CA GLN A 117 -4.33 5.60 18.52
C GLN A 117 -4.51 4.72 19.76
N LYS A 118 -3.47 4.58 20.58
CA LYS A 118 -3.59 3.92 21.89
C LYS A 118 -4.43 4.83 22.79
N LEU A 119 -5.63 4.39 23.14
CA LEU A 119 -6.49 5.06 24.12
C LEU A 119 -6.24 4.43 25.49
N GLY A 120 -5.73 5.23 26.43
CA GLY A 120 -5.39 4.77 27.77
C GLY A 120 -4.04 4.06 27.86
N SER A 121 -3.53 3.96 29.09
CA SER A 121 -2.29 3.25 29.40
C SER A 121 -2.46 2.30 30.57
N ASP A 122 -3.25 2.70 31.56
CA ASP A 122 -3.46 1.94 32.80
C ASP A 122 -4.78 1.15 32.78
N PRO A 123 -4.86 0.00 33.48
CA PRO A 123 -6.10 -0.75 33.60
C PRO A 123 -7.15 0.05 34.39
N ILE A 124 -8.37 0.06 33.87
CA ILE A 124 -9.48 0.83 34.43
C ILE A 124 -10.51 -0.17 34.96
N PRO A 125 -11.00 -0.01 36.20
CA PRO A 125 -12.11 -0.80 36.70
C PRO A 125 -13.33 -0.68 35.79
N VAL A 126 -14.03 -1.80 35.56
CA VAL A 126 -15.20 -1.85 34.66
C VAL A 126 -16.26 -0.80 35.03
N SER A 127 -16.43 -0.52 36.32
CA SER A 127 -17.37 0.49 36.85
C SER A 127 -17.06 1.94 36.44
N LYS A 128 -15.86 2.21 35.92
CA LYS A 128 -15.41 3.54 35.47
C LYS A 128 -15.23 3.63 33.96
N PHE A 129 -15.56 2.56 33.22
CA PHE A 129 -15.31 2.50 31.79
C PHE A 129 -16.17 3.49 31.01
N SER A 130 -17.47 3.61 31.32
CA SER A 130 -18.39 4.54 30.66
C SER A 130 -17.91 5.98 30.74
N ASP A 131 -17.65 6.44 31.97
CA ASP A 131 -17.21 7.81 32.24
C ASP A 131 -15.87 8.12 31.55
N TRP A 132 -14.96 7.13 31.53
CA TRP A 132 -13.68 7.24 30.85
C TRP A 132 -13.83 7.31 29.33
N TRP A 133 -14.67 6.47 28.72
CA TRP A 133 -14.91 6.44 27.28
C TRP A 133 -15.54 7.74 26.78
N ASP A 134 -16.55 8.24 27.50
CA ASP A 134 -17.25 9.48 27.15
C ASP A 134 -16.35 10.72 27.27
N SER A 135 -15.32 10.68 28.12
CA SER A 135 -14.33 11.76 28.21
C SER A 135 -13.57 12.02 26.90
N PHE A 136 -13.42 11.02 26.02
CA PHE A 136 -12.76 11.17 24.71
C PHE A 136 -13.69 11.72 23.64
N THR A 137 -14.97 11.37 23.68
CA THR A 137 -15.97 11.81 22.69
C THR A 137 -16.22 13.32 22.83
N ASP A 138 -16.27 13.83 24.06
CA ASP A 138 -16.41 15.25 24.36
C ASP A 138 -15.17 16.09 23.99
N LYS A 139 -13.96 15.56 24.23
CA LYS A 139 -12.73 16.21 23.77
C LYS A 139 -12.67 16.34 22.25
N LYS A 140 -13.15 15.34 21.51
CA LYS A 140 -13.20 15.37 20.03
C LYS A 140 -14.17 16.43 19.52
N LYS A 141 -15.36 16.58 20.13
CA LYS A 141 -16.33 17.65 19.81
C LYS A 141 -15.76 19.06 20.02
N ARG A 142 -15.00 19.27 21.09
CA ARG A 142 -14.37 20.58 21.39
C ARG A 142 -13.28 20.96 20.38
N ARG A 143 -12.54 19.99 19.85
CA ARG A 143 -11.44 20.24 18.90
C ARG A 143 -11.92 20.60 17.48
N ASN A 144 -13.11 20.15 17.08
CA ASN A 144 -13.70 20.46 15.76
C ASN A 144 -14.49 21.79 15.72
N ARG A 145 -14.61 22.50 16.85
CA ARG A 145 -15.32 23.79 16.94
C ARG A 145 -14.38 25.02 16.96
N ARG A 146 -13.08 24.81 16.78
CA ARG A 146 -12.05 25.83 16.56
C ARG A 146 -11.48 25.66 15.16
#